data_AF-A0A644XIH9-F1
#
_entry.id   AF-A0A644XIH9-F1
#
_cell.length_a   1.000
_cell.length_b   1.000
_cell.length_c   1.000
_cell.angle_alpha   90.00
_cell.angle_beta   90.00
_cell.angle_gamma   90.00
#
_symmetry.space_group_name_H-M   'P 1'
#
loop_
_entity.id
_entity.type
_entity.pdbx_description
1 polymer ?
#
loop_
_entity_poly.entity_id
_entity_poly.type
_entity_poly.pdbx_seq_one_letter_code
_entity_poly.pdbx_strand_id
1 'polypeptide(L)'
;MPRDEIIHFLDAEILSVRADIQRPGWTKWAIWGSLGTLTWILLEQLENPKHSPNIIFFLIIAGSFLFDLISSYLKLTENTYKDNLRPNRFFDYSIHRNWRAMSVLGIFKHFGLLYLTHLISPILPLRLTLCSYLCNIAFLVIYVINFVLTFFHNPVGTHSTEPGWKFNLIFSLLFFSGLFFIGQTALKFASSPTILVDLRIAGLVLILVQLAITLTRLDQDSPTLQKLVEIRRDLILNQISEETASNQIEELLLGLQSSTVIQEKTEHILHESEKIEKHLQQITEYLESFETYCEETPDHKSQEFINEAKLTALKISGHLNKIIFCNTSITMKINDIYRYKKDPPMKGKTQPNSQTVPGKR
;
A
#
# COMPACT_ATOMS: atom_id res chain seq x y z
N MET A 1 1.74 -15.78 -26.37
CA MET A 1 0.52 -16.60 -26.41
C MET A 1 -0.33 -16.09 -27.56
N PRO A 2 -0.91 -16.96 -28.39
CA PRO A 2 -1.93 -16.58 -29.36
C PRO A 2 -3.11 -15.88 -28.66
N ARG A 3 -3.74 -14.92 -29.32
CA ARG A 3 -4.88 -14.16 -28.79
C ARG A 3 -5.96 -15.02 -28.13
N ASP A 4 -6.38 -16.10 -28.78
CA ASP A 4 -7.48 -16.93 -28.30
C ASP A 4 -7.14 -17.63 -26.98
N GLU A 5 -5.87 -18.00 -26.78
CA GLU A 5 -5.39 -18.55 -25.50
C GLU A 5 -5.42 -17.49 -24.39
N ILE A 6 -5.05 -16.25 -24.70
CA ILE A 6 -5.09 -15.13 -23.74
C ILE A 6 -6.54 -14.85 -23.30
N ILE A 7 -7.48 -14.83 -24.25
CA ILE A 7 -8.90 -14.61 -23.96
C ILE A 7 -9.44 -15.75 -23.10
N HIS A 8 -9.14 -17.01 -23.44
CA HIS A 8 -9.59 -18.16 -22.65
C HIS A 8 -9.00 -18.14 -21.23
N PHE A 9 -7.73 -17.77 -21.08
CA PHE A 9 -7.09 -17.58 -19.78
C PHE A 9 -7.79 -16.48 -18.97
N LEU A 10 -8.05 -15.33 -19.57
CA LEU A 10 -8.78 -14.22 -18.93
C LEU A 10 -10.18 -14.65 -18.49
N ASP A 11 -10.91 -15.39 -19.33
CA ASP A 11 -12.24 -15.87 -18.99
C ASP A 11 -12.20 -16.85 -17.80
N ALA A 12 -11.24 -17.77 -17.77
CA ALA A 12 -11.05 -18.69 -16.65
C ALA A 12 -10.73 -17.94 -15.35
N GLU A 13 -9.84 -16.95 -15.40
CA GLU A 13 -9.44 -16.16 -14.23
C GLU A 13 -10.60 -15.27 -13.74
N ILE A 14 -11.31 -14.60 -14.64
CA ILE A 14 -12.50 -13.79 -14.33
C ILE A 14 -13.57 -14.65 -13.66
N LEU A 15 -13.83 -15.86 -14.18
CA LEU A 15 -14.79 -16.79 -13.59
C LEU A 15 -14.33 -17.29 -12.22
N SER A 16 -13.05 -17.62 -12.06
CA SER A 16 -12.46 -18.02 -10.78
C SER A 16 -12.61 -16.92 -9.73
N VAL A 17 -12.20 -15.69 -10.06
CA VAL A 17 -12.31 -14.53 -9.16
C VAL A 17 -13.78 -14.21 -8.84
N ARG A 18 -14.70 -14.31 -9.81
CA ARG A 18 -16.13 -14.15 -9.55
C ARG A 18 -16.68 -15.24 -8.64
N ALA A 19 -16.28 -16.50 -8.83
CA ALA A 19 -16.72 -17.60 -7.99
C ALA A 19 -16.22 -17.42 -6.54
N ASP A 20 -15.00 -16.91 -6.36
CA ASP A 20 -14.47 -16.56 -5.04
C ASP A 20 -15.21 -15.40 -4.37
N ILE A 21 -15.62 -14.39 -5.15
CA ILE A 21 -16.44 -13.26 -4.64
C ILE A 21 -17.87 -13.72 -4.33
N GLN A 22 -18.43 -14.64 -5.13
CA GLN A 22 -19.81 -15.13 -4.99
C GLN A 22 -19.98 -16.21 -3.90
N ARG A 23 -18.96 -16.50 -3.09
CA ARG A 23 -19.07 -17.51 -2.03
C ARG A 23 -20.26 -17.18 -1.10
N PRO A 24 -21.21 -18.12 -0.90
CA PRO A 24 -22.58 -17.85 -0.44
C PRO A 24 -22.75 -17.56 1.06
N GLY A 25 -21.68 -17.25 1.80
CA GLY A 25 -21.76 -17.13 3.26
C GLY A 25 -22.45 -15.85 3.77
N TRP A 26 -22.40 -14.76 3.00
CA TRP A 26 -22.86 -13.44 3.45
C TRP A 26 -23.53 -12.68 2.30
N THR A 27 -24.86 -12.80 2.17
CA THR A 27 -25.59 -11.94 1.25
C THR A 27 -25.70 -10.54 1.85
N LYS A 28 -25.62 -9.48 1.02
CA LYS A 28 -25.87 -8.08 1.43
C LYS A 28 -27.17 -7.98 2.25
N TRP A 29 -28.20 -8.72 1.84
CA TRP A 29 -29.48 -8.84 2.53
C TRP A 29 -29.37 -9.37 3.96
N ALA A 30 -28.57 -10.41 4.21
CA ALA A 30 -28.37 -10.95 5.55
C ALA A 30 -27.69 -9.92 6.48
N ILE A 31 -26.73 -9.15 5.95
CA ILE A 31 -26.07 -8.07 6.70
C ILE A 31 -27.08 -6.94 7.01
N TRP A 32 -27.86 -6.50 6.04
CA TRP A 32 -28.92 -5.50 6.26
C TRP A 32 -29.97 -5.95 7.29
N GLY A 33 -30.42 -7.20 7.19
CA GLY A 33 -31.33 -7.79 8.17
C GLY A 33 -30.74 -7.80 9.57
N SER A 34 -29.47 -8.23 9.69
CA SER A 34 -28.74 -8.27 10.95
C SER A 34 -28.53 -6.87 11.55
N LEU A 35 -28.22 -5.86 10.73
CA LEU A 35 -28.14 -4.46 11.14
C LEU A 35 -29.49 -4.00 11.72
N GLY A 36 -30.60 -4.25 11.02
CA GLY A 36 -31.94 -3.89 11.48
C GLY A 36 -32.29 -4.53 12.84
N THR A 37 -32.07 -5.84 12.98
CA THR A 37 -32.34 -6.57 14.24
C THR A 37 -31.46 -6.07 15.39
N LEU A 38 -30.17 -5.84 15.15
CA LEU A 38 -29.25 -5.37 16.20
C LEU A 38 -29.53 -3.91 16.59
N THR A 39 -29.93 -3.06 15.64
CA THR A 39 -30.37 -1.68 15.95
C THR A 39 -31.64 -1.69 16.78
N TRP A 40 -32.60 -2.55 16.46
CA TRP A 40 -33.82 -2.70 17.25
C TRP A 40 -33.50 -3.13 18.69
N ILE A 41 -32.69 -4.18 18.87
CA ILE A 41 -32.27 -4.65 20.21
C ILE A 41 -31.50 -3.55 20.95
N LEU A 42 -30.66 -2.78 20.27
CA LEU A 42 -29.92 -1.67 20.88
C LEU A 42 -30.86 -0.59 21.41
N LEU A 43 -31.91 -0.23 20.66
CA LEU A 43 -32.90 0.76 21.11
C LEU A 43 -33.63 0.29 22.37
N GLU A 44 -34.05 -0.99 22.42
CA GLU A 44 -34.66 -1.58 23.63
C GLU A 44 -33.73 -1.52 24.85
N GLN A 45 -32.42 -1.72 24.65
CA GLN A 45 -31.46 -1.59 25.77
C GLN A 45 -31.27 -0.14 26.22
N LEU A 46 -31.32 0.84 25.31
CA LEU A 46 -31.17 2.26 25.62
C LEU A 46 -32.35 2.84 26.41
N GLU A 47 -33.54 2.25 26.30
CA GLU A 47 -34.72 2.65 27.10
C GLU A 47 -34.55 2.34 28.60
N ASN A 48 -33.63 1.43 28.97
CA ASN A 48 -33.35 1.15 30.37
C ASN A 48 -32.54 2.31 31.00
N PRO A 49 -33.04 2.97 32.07
CA PRO A 49 -32.36 4.11 32.69
C PRO A 49 -31.08 3.75 33.46
N LYS A 50 -30.74 2.45 33.55
CA LYS A 50 -29.60 1.93 34.31
C LYS A 50 -28.41 1.65 33.40
N HIS A 51 -27.86 2.69 32.80
CA HIS A 51 -26.63 2.59 32.01
C HIS A 51 -25.72 3.78 32.28
N SER A 52 -24.41 3.57 32.10
CA SER A 52 -23.41 4.61 32.22
C SER A 52 -22.79 4.89 30.85
N PRO A 53 -23.07 6.05 30.22
CA PRO A 53 -22.52 6.39 28.91
C PRO A 53 -20.99 6.33 28.86
N ASN A 54 -20.33 6.69 29.97
CA ASN A 54 -18.87 6.64 30.09
C ASN A 54 -18.33 5.20 30.03
N ILE A 55 -19.02 4.26 30.69
CA ILE A 55 -18.62 2.84 30.67
C ILE A 55 -18.88 2.24 29.29
N ILE A 56 -20.03 2.56 28.68
CA ILE A 56 -20.36 2.10 27.32
C ILE A 56 -19.31 2.60 26.31
N PHE A 57 -19.02 3.90 26.28
CA PHE A 57 -18.03 4.49 25.38
C PHE A 57 -16.65 3.86 25.58
N PHE A 58 -16.28 3.64 26.85
CA PHE A 58 -15.04 2.97 27.21
C PHE A 58 -14.98 1.54 26.64
N LEU A 59 -16.02 0.74 26.86
CA LEU A 59 -16.10 -0.65 26.39
C LEU A 59 -16.09 -0.75 24.86
N ILE A 60 -16.70 0.21 24.15
CA ILE A 60 -16.66 0.28 22.68
C ILE A 60 -15.23 0.46 22.20
N ILE A 61 -14.47 1.40 22.77
CA ILE A 61 -13.08 1.64 22.36
C ILE A 61 -12.19 0.43 22.70
N ALA A 62 -12.33 -0.12 23.91
CA ALA A 62 -11.57 -1.30 24.33
C ALA A 62 -11.87 -2.52 23.45
N GLY A 63 -13.15 -2.77 23.14
CA GLY A 63 -13.56 -3.84 22.24
C GLY A 63 -13.06 -3.63 20.81
N SER A 64 -13.11 -2.40 20.30
CA SER A 64 -12.59 -2.08 18.96
C SER A 64 -11.08 -2.30 18.90
N PHE A 65 -10.37 -1.99 19.99
CA PHE A 65 -8.96 -2.33 20.14
C PHE A 65 -8.69 -3.82 20.04
N LEU A 66 -9.42 -4.62 20.83
CA LEU A 66 -9.29 -6.07 20.83
C LEU A 66 -9.58 -6.67 19.44
N PHE A 67 -10.64 -6.21 18.78
CA PHE A 67 -11.02 -6.68 17.46
C PHE A 67 -9.93 -6.45 16.41
N ASP A 68 -9.38 -5.24 16.34
CA ASP A 68 -8.31 -4.93 15.37
C ASP A 68 -7.04 -5.73 15.65
N LEU A 69 -6.72 -5.94 16.92
CA LEU A 69 -5.58 -6.73 17.36
C LEU A 69 -5.75 -8.21 16.98
N ILE A 70 -6.94 -8.80 17.17
CA ILE A 70 -7.27 -10.17 16.71
C ILE A 70 -7.22 -10.24 15.18
N SER A 71 -7.88 -9.31 14.50
CA SER A 71 -7.94 -9.24 13.03
C SER A 71 -6.55 -9.14 12.41
N SER A 72 -5.69 -8.30 12.98
CA SER A 72 -4.32 -8.14 12.50
C SER A 72 -3.44 -9.34 12.80
N TYR A 73 -3.61 -9.98 13.96
CA TYR A 73 -2.94 -11.24 14.27
C TYR A 73 -3.31 -12.35 13.28
N LEU A 74 -4.61 -12.50 12.97
CA LEU A 74 -5.08 -13.46 11.97
C LEU A 74 -4.54 -13.16 10.55
N LYS A 75 -4.46 -11.89 10.15
CA LYS A 75 -3.86 -11.52 8.86
C LYS A 75 -2.37 -11.83 8.80
N LEU A 76 -1.66 -11.63 9.90
CA LEU A 76 -0.24 -11.93 9.99
C LEU A 76 0.03 -13.42 9.79
N THR A 77 -0.80 -14.28 10.40
CA THR A 77 -0.69 -15.73 10.24
C THR A 77 -1.11 -16.20 8.84
N GLU A 78 -2.09 -15.56 8.21
CA GLU A 78 -2.53 -15.90 6.85
C GLU A 78 -1.51 -15.49 5.76
N ASN A 79 -0.96 -14.27 5.83
CA ASN A 79 -0.05 -13.74 4.80
C ASN A 79 1.28 -14.49 4.73
N THR A 80 1.78 -14.97 5.87
CA THR A 80 3.05 -15.72 5.94
C THR A 80 3.04 -16.97 5.07
N TYR A 81 1.87 -17.54 4.76
CA TYR A 81 1.75 -18.72 3.90
C TYR A 81 1.69 -18.37 2.39
N LYS A 82 1.05 -17.26 2.02
CA LYS A 82 0.84 -16.87 0.60
C LYS A 82 2.06 -16.15 0.00
N ASP A 83 2.80 -15.38 0.80
CA ASP A 83 3.90 -14.54 0.29
C ASP A 83 5.16 -15.35 -0.09
N ASN A 84 5.33 -16.55 0.46
CA ASN A 84 6.51 -17.39 0.17
C ASN A 84 6.54 -17.97 -1.26
N LEU A 85 5.46 -17.85 -2.03
CA LEU A 85 5.34 -18.44 -3.36
C LEU A 85 5.73 -17.51 -4.51
N ARG A 86 6.00 -16.20 -4.27
CA ARG A 86 6.19 -15.22 -5.35
C ARG A 86 7.34 -14.24 -5.09
N PRO A 87 8.60 -14.65 -5.29
CA PRO A 87 9.73 -13.77 -5.03
C PRO A 87 9.85 -12.60 -6.03
N ASN A 88 10.31 -11.44 -5.55
CA ASN A 88 10.71 -10.24 -6.29
C ASN A 88 9.60 -9.46 -7.04
N ARG A 89 8.46 -9.21 -6.42
CA ARG A 89 7.41 -8.36 -7.02
C ARG A 89 7.12 -7.10 -6.23
N PHE A 90 6.74 -6.05 -6.92
CA PHE A 90 6.32 -4.78 -6.32
C PHE A 90 4.80 -4.69 -6.43
N PHE A 91 4.17 -4.20 -5.36
CA PHE A 91 2.76 -3.86 -5.40
C PHE A 91 2.60 -2.35 -5.40
N ASP A 92 1.67 -1.87 -6.20
CA ASP A 92 1.26 -0.47 -6.17
C ASP A 92 0.35 -0.24 -4.96
N TYR A 93 0.77 0.69 -4.09
CA TYR A 93 0.00 1.13 -2.92
C TYR A 93 -1.36 1.72 -3.29
N SER A 94 -1.55 2.18 -4.54
CA SER A 94 -2.82 2.74 -5.01
C SER A 94 -3.97 1.71 -4.99
N ILE A 95 -3.64 0.42 -5.13
CA ILE A 95 -4.60 -0.70 -5.06
C ILE A 95 -5.19 -0.81 -3.63
N HIS A 96 -4.56 -0.18 -2.65
CA HIS A 96 -4.93 -0.22 -1.26
C HIS A 96 -5.68 1.05 -0.82
N ARG A 97 -6.68 1.50 -1.60
CA ARG A 97 -7.63 2.56 -1.20
C ARG A 97 -8.19 2.36 0.22
N ASN A 98 -8.38 1.10 0.62
CA ASN A 98 -8.82 0.73 1.96
C ASN A 98 -7.82 1.12 3.07
N TRP A 99 -6.53 1.24 2.79
CA TRP A 99 -5.53 1.63 3.78
C TRP A 99 -5.67 3.09 4.18
N ARG A 100 -6.12 3.99 3.30
CA ARG A 100 -6.39 5.39 3.66
C ARG A 100 -7.49 5.47 4.72
N ALA A 101 -8.63 4.81 4.45
CA ALA A 101 -9.73 4.75 5.39
C ALA A 101 -9.32 4.10 6.72
N MET A 102 -8.54 3.01 6.66
CA MET A 102 -8.03 2.33 7.85
C MET A 102 -7.05 3.21 8.64
N SER A 103 -6.17 3.97 7.99
CA SER A 103 -5.27 4.90 8.67
C SER A 103 -6.02 6.04 9.34
N VAL A 104 -7.04 6.62 8.68
CA VAL A 104 -7.89 7.65 9.28
C VAL A 104 -8.63 7.10 10.50
N LEU A 105 -9.25 5.91 10.38
CA LEU A 105 -9.91 5.25 11.51
C LEU A 105 -8.92 4.95 12.64
N GLY A 106 -7.71 4.51 12.32
CA GLY A 106 -6.63 4.27 13.28
C GLY A 106 -6.23 5.54 14.04
N ILE A 107 -6.11 6.67 13.35
CA ILE A 107 -5.84 7.99 13.96
C ILE A 107 -6.95 8.36 14.95
N PHE A 108 -8.21 8.34 14.51
CA PHE A 108 -9.35 8.65 15.37
C PHE A 108 -9.41 7.75 16.61
N LYS A 109 -9.15 6.45 16.42
CA LYS A 109 -9.13 5.47 17.50
C LYS A 109 -8.02 5.75 18.53
N HIS A 110 -6.80 6.07 18.09
CA HIS A 110 -5.72 6.38 19.02
C HIS A 110 -5.91 7.73 19.72
N PHE A 111 -6.54 8.72 19.07
CA PHE A 111 -7.02 9.91 19.78
C PHE A 111 -8.04 9.56 20.87
N GLY A 112 -9.00 8.67 20.57
CA GLY A 112 -9.94 8.16 21.57
C GLY A 112 -9.24 7.47 22.74
N LEU A 113 -8.22 6.65 22.49
CA LEU A 113 -7.44 5.97 23.53
C LEU A 113 -6.59 6.94 24.37
N LEU A 114 -6.03 7.99 23.76
CA LEU A 114 -5.33 9.05 24.49
C LEU A 114 -6.28 9.79 25.43
N TYR A 115 -7.47 10.14 24.93
CA TYR A 115 -8.52 10.75 25.73
C TYR A 115 -8.97 9.82 26.88
N LEU A 116 -9.13 8.53 26.62
CA LEU A 116 -9.45 7.55 27.67
C LEU A 116 -8.33 7.42 28.71
N THR A 117 -7.07 7.37 28.26
CA THR A 117 -5.92 7.33 29.16
C THR A 117 -5.92 8.56 30.07
N HIS A 118 -6.30 9.72 29.54
CA HIS A 118 -6.47 10.96 30.32
C HIS A 118 -7.58 10.84 31.37
N LEU A 119 -8.75 10.30 31.02
CA LEU A 119 -9.84 10.14 31.98
C LEU A 119 -9.52 9.16 33.11
N ILE A 120 -8.71 8.14 32.83
CA ILE A 120 -8.35 7.09 33.80
C ILE A 120 -7.05 7.45 34.56
N SER A 121 -6.29 8.45 34.08
CA SER A 121 -4.99 8.82 34.65
C SER A 121 -4.99 9.09 36.16
N PRO A 122 -6.04 9.66 36.80
CA PRO A 122 -6.02 9.91 38.24
C PRO A 122 -6.01 8.63 39.09
N ILE A 123 -6.43 7.50 38.50
CA ILE A 123 -6.62 6.23 39.22
C ILE A 123 -5.44 5.29 38.96
N LEU A 124 -4.70 5.51 37.86
CA LEU A 124 -3.59 4.66 37.47
C LEU A 124 -2.27 5.16 38.07
N PRO A 125 -1.35 4.25 38.42
CA PRO A 125 0.03 4.60 38.72
C PRO A 125 0.64 5.44 37.59
N LEU A 126 1.32 6.53 37.95
CA LEU A 126 1.92 7.49 37.00
C LEU A 126 2.74 6.81 35.89
N ARG A 127 3.52 5.78 36.25
CA ARG A 127 4.37 5.02 35.30
C ARG A 127 3.55 4.33 34.21
N LEU A 128 2.40 3.76 34.56
CA LEU A 128 1.52 3.07 33.60
C LEU A 128 0.81 4.08 32.70
N THR A 129 0.33 5.18 33.28
CA THR A 129 -0.26 6.29 32.53
C THR A 129 0.72 6.82 31.49
N LEU A 130 1.97 7.09 31.90
CA LEU A 130 3.01 7.62 31.01
C LEU A 130 3.38 6.62 29.90
N CYS A 131 3.50 5.33 30.23
CA CYS A 131 3.72 4.28 29.25
C CYS A 131 2.58 4.21 28.21
N SER A 132 1.32 4.24 28.65
CA SER A 132 0.17 4.25 27.76
C SER A 132 0.16 5.46 26.81
N TYR A 133 0.49 6.65 27.32
CA TYR A 133 0.60 7.85 26.48
C TYR A 133 1.67 7.71 25.42
N LEU A 134 2.88 7.29 25.79
CA LEU A 134 3.99 7.13 24.84
C LEU A 134 3.66 6.10 23.76
N CYS A 135 3.07 4.95 24.13
CA CYS A 135 2.66 3.94 23.17
C CYS A 135 1.60 4.49 22.19
N ASN A 136 0.53 5.12 22.69
CA ASN A 136 -0.51 5.66 21.82
C ASN A 136 -0.03 6.79 20.91
N ILE A 137 0.85 7.67 21.39
CA ILE A 137 1.48 8.71 20.56
C ILE A 137 2.34 8.07 19.48
N ALA A 138 3.16 7.07 19.81
CA ALA A 138 3.99 6.37 18.83
C ALA A 138 3.12 5.73 17.73
N PHE A 139 1.99 5.11 18.08
CA PHE A 139 1.07 4.56 17.07
C PHE A 139 0.40 5.61 16.24
N LEU A 140 -0.03 6.72 16.84
CA LEU A 140 -0.62 7.83 16.11
C LEU A 140 0.36 8.36 15.07
N VAL A 141 1.64 8.51 15.43
CA VAL A 141 2.71 8.89 14.49
C VAL A 141 2.85 7.86 13.37
N ILE A 142 2.87 6.56 13.69
CA ILE A 142 2.93 5.49 12.67
C ILE A 142 1.73 5.56 11.71
N TYR A 143 0.51 5.74 12.20
CA TYR A 143 -0.69 5.85 11.35
C TYR A 143 -0.68 7.11 10.49
N VAL A 144 -0.20 8.24 11.02
CA VAL A 144 -0.03 9.47 10.24
C VAL A 144 1.02 9.27 9.14
N ILE A 145 2.15 8.65 9.45
CA ILE A 145 3.18 8.32 8.46
C ILE A 145 2.59 7.39 7.40
N ASN A 146 1.90 6.31 7.78
CA ASN A 146 1.26 5.40 6.83
C ASN A 146 0.22 6.13 5.96
N PHE A 147 -0.58 7.02 6.53
CA PHE A 147 -1.53 7.84 5.79
C PHE A 147 -0.82 8.72 4.76
N VAL A 148 0.24 9.44 5.16
CA VAL A 148 1.07 10.27 4.27
C VAL A 148 1.71 9.42 3.17
N LEU A 149 2.27 8.25 3.52
CA LEU A 149 2.86 7.31 2.56
C LEU A 149 1.86 6.84 1.51
N THR A 150 0.57 6.73 1.83
CA THR A 150 -0.44 6.34 0.83
C THR A 150 -0.69 7.39 -0.27
N PHE A 151 -0.19 8.61 -0.13
CA PHE A 151 -0.21 9.62 -1.20
C PHE A 151 1.00 9.53 -2.13
N PHE A 152 2.07 8.87 -1.68
CA PHE A 152 3.23 8.61 -2.51
C PHE A 152 3.01 7.30 -3.27
N HIS A 153 3.01 7.36 -4.61
CA HIS A 153 3.00 6.17 -5.49
C HIS A 153 4.37 5.49 -5.49
N ASN A 154 4.91 5.21 -4.31
CA ASN A 154 6.18 4.53 -4.18
C ASN A 154 5.93 3.02 -4.17
N PRO A 155 6.38 2.29 -5.22
CA PRO A 155 6.27 0.85 -5.24
C PRO A 155 7.11 0.28 -4.10
N VAL A 156 6.47 -0.48 -3.22
CA VAL A 156 7.15 -1.14 -2.10
C VAL A 156 7.47 -2.56 -2.52
N GLY A 157 8.74 -2.94 -2.40
CA GLY A 157 9.18 -4.29 -2.68
C GLY A 157 8.59 -5.26 -1.65
N THR A 158 8.01 -6.36 -2.13
CA THR A 158 7.55 -7.47 -1.26
C THR A 158 8.67 -8.08 -0.42
N HIS A 159 9.92 -7.95 -0.88
CA HIS A 159 11.11 -8.30 -0.11
C HIS A 159 11.75 -7.06 0.52
N SER A 160 11.07 -6.48 1.51
CA SER A 160 11.87 -5.98 2.62
C SER A 160 12.45 -7.22 3.31
N THR A 161 13.75 -7.45 3.16
CA THR A 161 14.53 -8.48 3.88
C THR A 161 14.56 -8.26 5.39
N GLU A 162 13.75 -7.35 5.92
CA GLU A 162 13.49 -7.24 7.34
C GLU A 162 12.81 -8.52 7.83
N PRO A 163 13.43 -9.23 8.76
CA PRO A 163 12.94 -10.53 9.14
C PRO A 163 11.61 -10.35 9.86
N GLY A 164 10.57 -11.03 9.38
CA GLY A 164 9.19 -10.91 9.87
C GLY A 164 9.04 -11.03 11.39
N TRP A 165 10.02 -11.62 12.08
CA TRP A 165 10.08 -11.62 13.55
C TRP A 165 10.11 -10.21 14.17
N LYS A 166 10.73 -9.19 13.54
CA LYS A 166 10.72 -7.81 14.06
C LYS A 166 9.30 -7.24 14.05
N PHE A 167 8.60 -7.41 12.92
CA PHE A 167 7.21 -6.99 12.78
C PHE A 167 6.31 -7.76 13.74
N ASN A 168 6.49 -9.09 13.83
CA ASN A 168 5.76 -9.95 14.76
C ASN A 168 6.03 -9.59 16.23
N LEU A 169 7.25 -9.17 16.57
CA LEU A 169 7.62 -8.76 17.92
C LEU A 169 6.96 -7.42 18.29
N ILE A 170 6.97 -6.43 17.39
CA ILE A 170 6.23 -5.18 17.58
C ILE A 170 4.73 -5.47 17.72
N PHE A 171 4.18 -6.35 16.87
CA PHE A 171 2.78 -6.75 16.93
C PHE A 171 2.43 -7.53 18.21
N SER A 172 3.35 -8.33 18.72
CA SER A 172 3.16 -9.06 19.97
C SER A 172 3.22 -8.13 21.18
N LEU A 173 4.15 -7.17 21.22
CA LEU A 173 4.19 -6.14 22.26
C LEU A 173 2.92 -5.28 22.23
N LEU A 174 2.44 -4.94 21.04
CA LEU A 174 1.13 -4.33 20.80
C LEU A 174 -0.01 -5.17 21.38
N PHE A 175 0.01 -6.47 21.11
CA PHE A 175 -0.99 -7.42 21.59
C PHE A 175 -1.05 -7.46 23.11
N PHE A 176 0.11 -7.61 23.76
CA PHE A 176 0.19 -7.68 25.22
C PHE A 176 -0.13 -6.35 25.91
N SER A 177 0.28 -5.21 25.35
CA SER A 177 -0.08 -3.89 25.92
C SER A 177 -1.59 -3.63 25.85
N GLY A 178 -2.23 -4.05 24.76
CA GLY A 178 -3.68 -4.06 24.59
C GLY A 178 -4.42 -4.88 25.62
N LEU A 179 -4.05 -6.16 25.73
CA LEU A 179 -4.65 -7.08 26.70
C LEU A 179 -4.47 -6.58 28.14
N PHE A 180 -3.30 -6.02 28.44
CA PHE A 180 -3.04 -5.42 29.74
C PHE A 180 -3.99 -4.25 30.01
N PHE A 181 -4.18 -3.34 29.05
CA PHE A 181 -5.11 -2.22 29.18
C PHE A 181 -6.55 -2.71 29.40
N ILE A 182 -7.01 -3.69 28.60
CA ILE A 182 -8.33 -4.30 28.75
C ILE A 182 -8.48 -4.94 30.14
N GLY A 183 -7.48 -5.70 30.60
CA GLY A 183 -7.50 -6.34 31.92
C GLY A 183 -7.62 -5.35 33.07
N GLN A 184 -6.88 -4.23 33.03
CA GLN A 184 -6.99 -3.17 34.03
C GLN A 184 -8.40 -2.57 34.08
N THR A 185 -9.02 -2.44 32.91
CA THR A 185 -10.33 -1.81 32.82
C THR A 185 -11.45 -2.76 33.23
N ALA A 186 -11.34 -4.04 32.88
CA ALA A 186 -12.20 -5.09 33.38
C ALA A 186 -12.19 -5.12 34.92
N LEU A 187 -11.02 -5.02 35.55
CA LEU A 187 -10.89 -4.96 37.01
C LEU A 187 -11.59 -3.76 37.64
N LYS A 188 -11.45 -2.57 37.04
CA LYS A 188 -12.10 -1.34 37.55
C LYS A 188 -13.62 -1.40 37.45
N PHE A 189 -14.14 -2.00 36.39
CA PHE A 189 -15.58 -2.01 36.10
C PHE A 189 -16.31 -3.27 36.54
N ALA A 190 -15.59 -4.33 36.93
CA ALA A 190 -16.17 -5.58 37.44
C ALA A 190 -17.11 -5.38 38.64
N SER A 191 -16.90 -4.30 39.41
CA SER A 191 -17.71 -3.98 40.59
C SER A 191 -18.94 -3.11 40.30
N SER A 192 -19.15 -2.66 39.06
CA SER A 192 -20.30 -1.81 38.74
C SER A 192 -21.58 -2.65 38.61
N PRO A 193 -22.68 -2.30 39.31
CA PRO A 193 -23.95 -3.02 39.19
C PRO A 193 -24.59 -2.91 37.80
N THR A 194 -24.16 -1.94 36.97
CA THR A 194 -24.67 -1.74 35.60
C THR A 194 -23.83 -2.44 34.53
N ILE A 195 -22.71 -3.07 34.90
CA ILE A 195 -21.68 -3.52 33.94
C ILE A 195 -22.23 -4.46 32.88
N LEU A 196 -23.19 -5.33 33.23
CA LEU A 196 -23.77 -6.28 32.29
C LEU A 196 -24.59 -5.58 31.20
N VAL A 197 -25.36 -4.54 31.57
CA VAL A 197 -26.16 -3.75 30.64
C VAL A 197 -25.23 -2.92 29.75
N ASP A 198 -24.24 -2.26 30.36
CA ASP A 198 -23.25 -1.45 29.64
C ASP A 198 -22.44 -2.30 28.63
N LEU A 199 -22.07 -3.53 29.00
CA LEU A 199 -21.37 -4.48 28.13
C LEU A 199 -22.22 -4.93 26.94
N ARG A 200 -23.52 -5.19 27.16
CA ARG A 200 -24.45 -5.53 26.08
C ARG A 200 -24.59 -4.39 25.08
N ILE A 201 -24.83 -3.17 25.57
CA ILE A 201 -24.95 -1.98 24.71
C ILE A 201 -23.66 -1.77 23.92
N ALA A 202 -22.50 -1.79 24.58
CA ALA A 202 -21.21 -1.62 23.92
C ALA A 202 -20.93 -2.71 22.87
N GLY A 203 -21.22 -3.98 23.19
CA GLY A 203 -21.09 -5.10 22.27
C GLY A 203 -21.99 -4.95 21.04
N LEU A 204 -23.25 -4.56 21.22
CA LEU A 204 -24.19 -4.32 20.11
C LEU A 204 -23.69 -3.20 19.19
N VAL A 205 -23.26 -2.06 19.76
CA VAL A 205 -22.70 -0.94 18.98
C VAL A 205 -21.46 -1.40 18.19
N LEU A 206 -20.57 -2.17 18.82
CA LEU A 206 -19.37 -2.66 18.16
C LEU A 206 -19.69 -3.61 17.00
N ILE A 207 -20.63 -4.54 17.18
CA ILE A 207 -21.07 -5.44 16.11
C ILE A 207 -21.74 -4.65 14.98
N LEU A 208 -22.58 -3.67 15.29
CA LEU A 208 -23.21 -2.79 14.29
C LEU A 208 -22.17 -2.05 13.44
N VAL A 209 -21.18 -1.42 14.09
CA VAL A 209 -20.09 -0.73 13.40
C VAL A 209 -19.31 -1.72 12.52
N GLN A 210 -19.01 -2.91 13.04
CA GLN A 210 -18.26 -3.90 12.27
C GLN A 210 -19.06 -4.45 11.08
N LEU A 211 -20.37 -4.67 11.22
CA LEU A 211 -21.25 -5.06 10.12
C LEU A 211 -21.35 -3.96 9.07
N ALA A 212 -21.45 -2.69 9.48
CA ALA A 212 -21.44 -1.57 8.55
C ALA A 212 -20.12 -1.48 7.77
N ILE A 213 -18.97 -1.67 8.45
CA ILE A 213 -17.66 -1.76 7.79
C ILE A 213 -17.62 -2.94 6.82
N THR A 214 -18.09 -4.13 7.22
CA THR A 214 -18.16 -5.30 6.34
C THR A 214 -19.04 -5.04 5.12
N LEU A 215 -20.18 -4.36 5.31
CA LEU A 215 -21.09 -3.99 4.22
C LEU A 215 -20.40 -3.07 3.20
N THR A 216 -19.69 -2.04 3.66
CA THR A 216 -18.93 -1.14 2.76
C THR A 216 -17.80 -1.84 2.01
N ARG A 217 -17.29 -2.96 2.53
CA ARG A 217 -16.28 -3.78 1.86
C ARG A 217 -16.89 -4.76 0.85
N LEU A 218 -18.14 -5.17 1.04
CA LEU A 218 -18.83 -6.13 0.19
C LEU A 218 -19.26 -5.54 -1.17
N ASP A 219 -19.37 -4.21 -1.25
CA ASP A 219 -19.68 -3.49 -2.50
C ASP A 219 -18.46 -3.22 -3.39
N GLN A 220 -17.24 -3.45 -2.90
CA GLN A 220 -16.04 -3.20 -3.68
C GLN A 220 -15.79 -4.39 -4.61
N ASP A 221 -16.20 -4.25 -5.87
CA ASP A 221 -15.69 -5.11 -6.94
C ASP A 221 -14.17 -5.12 -6.84
N SER A 222 -13.59 -6.33 -6.87
CA SER A 222 -12.14 -6.47 -6.80
C SER A 222 -11.54 -5.61 -7.93
N PRO A 223 -10.68 -4.61 -7.63
CA PRO A 223 -10.09 -3.75 -8.66
C PRO A 223 -9.33 -4.60 -9.70
N THR A 224 -8.83 -5.77 -9.27
CA THR A 224 -8.26 -6.79 -10.15
C THR A 224 -9.28 -7.34 -11.14
N LEU A 225 -10.48 -7.68 -10.69
CA LEU A 225 -11.54 -8.18 -11.57
C LEU A 225 -11.93 -7.14 -12.63
N GLN A 226 -12.09 -5.88 -12.22
CA GLN A 226 -12.43 -4.81 -13.15
C GLN A 226 -11.34 -4.63 -14.21
N LYS A 227 -10.07 -4.61 -13.81
CA LYS A 227 -8.93 -4.52 -14.74
C LYS A 227 -8.84 -5.72 -15.68
N LEU A 228 -9.06 -6.95 -15.20
CA LEU A 228 -9.10 -8.13 -16.06
C LEU A 228 -10.22 -8.04 -17.13
N VAL A 229 -11.40 -7.53 -16.74
CA VAL A 229 -12.52 -7.30 -17.68
C VAL A 229 -12.18 -6.21 -18.69
N GLU A 230 -11.52 -5.13 -18.28
CA GLU A 230 -11.06 -4.06 -19.17
C GLU A 230 -10.02 -4.58 -20.17
N ILE A 231 -8.98 -5.29 -19.71
CA ILE A 231 -7.96 -5.90 -20.59
C ILE A 231 -8.62 -6.83 -21.61
N ARG A 232 -9.56 -7.68 -21.16
CA ARG A 232 -10.31 -8.57 -22.04
C ARG A 232 -11.09 -7.81 -23.10
N ARG A 233 -11.84 -6.77 -22.69
CA ARG A 233 -12.64 -5.95 -23.60
C ARG A 233 -11.75 -5.28 -24.64
N ASP A 234 -10.66 -4.67 -24.21
CA ASP A 234 -9.79 -3.89 -25.08
C ASP A 234 -8.99 -4.82 -26.03
N LEU A 235 -8.64 -6.03 -25.58
CA LEU A 235 -8.03 -7.07 -26.43
C LEU A 235 -9.01 -7.55 -27.52
N ILE A 236 -10.27 -7.85 -27.16
CA ILE A 236 -11.31 -8.26 -28.12
C ILE A 236 -11.57 -7.15 -29.16
N LEU A 237 -11.58 -5.89 -28.72
CA LEU A 237 -11.80 -4.72 -29.57
C LEU A 237 -10.59 -4.32 -30.41
N ASN A 238 -9.47 -5.06 -30.38
CA ASN A 238 -8.22 -4.70 -31.04
C ASN A 238 -7.63 -3.34 -30.61
N GLN A 239 -7.97 -2.85 -29.42
CA GLN A 239 -7.42 -1.59 -28.89
C GLN A 239 -6.02 -1.77 -28.31
N ILE A 240 -5.70 -2.98 -27.84
CA ILE A 240 -4.38 -3.34 -27.33
C ILE A 240 -3.83 -4.57 -28.06
N SER A 241 -2.50 -4.66 -28.16
CA SER A 241 -1.83 -5.82 -28.75
C SER A 241 -1.82 -7.02 -27.80
N GLU A 242 -1.60 -8.23 -28.35
CA GLU A 242 -1.48 -9.46 -27.55
C GLU A 242 -0.32 -9.40 -26.55
N GLU A 243 0.80 -8.77 -26.94
CA GLU A 243 1.96 -8.58 -26.07
C GLU A 243 1.63 -7.61 -24.94
N THR A 244 0.97 -6.48 -25.24
CA THR A 244 0.54 -5.51 -24.23
C THR A 244 -0.44 -6.14 -23.25
N ALA A 245 -1.42 -6.91 -23.73
CA ALA A 245 -2.39 -7.59 -22.88
C ALA A 245 -1.70 -8.63 -21.98
N SER A 246 -0.79 -9.44 -22.53
CA SER A 246 -0.02 -10.42 -21.75
C SER A 246 0.78 -9.76 -20.64
N ASN A 247 1.44 -8.63 -20.92
CA ASN A 247 2.22 -7.89 -19.94
C ASN A 247 1.33 -7.29 -18.85
N GLN A 248 0.19 -6.69 -19.20
CA GLN A 248 -0.75 -6.14 -18.23
C GLN A 248 -1.38 -7.21 -17.34
N ILE A 249 -1.69 -8.38 -17.89
CA ILE A 249 -2.17 -9.55 -17.12
C ILE A 249 -1.10 -10.02 -16.16
N GLU A 250 0.15 -10.11 -16.64
CA GLU A 250 1.28 -10.48 -15.80
C GLU A 250 1.41 -9.47 -14.66
N GLU A 251 1.55 -8.18 -14.95
CA GLU A 251 1.65 -7.13 -13.94
C GLU A 251 0.51 -7.15 -12.92
N LEU A 252 -0.72 -7.43 -13.37
CA LEU A 252 -1.89 -7.45 -12.52
C LEU A 252 -1.95 -8.68 -11.60
N LEU A 253 -1.70 -9.88 -12.13
CA LEU A 253 -1.80 -11.14 -11.37
C LEU A 253 -0.54 -11.43 -10.58
N LEU A 254 0.59 -11.02 -11.13
CA LEU A 254 1.92 -11.34 -10.65
C LEU A 254 2.55 -10.17 -9.89
N GLY A 255 2.10 -8.93 -10.08
CA GLY A 255 2.71 -7.73 -9.52
C GLY A 255 3.72 -7.11 -10.48
N LEU A 256 4.11 -5.87 -10.22
CA LEU A 256 5.09 -5.15 -11.05
C LEU A 256 6.46 -5.80 -10.91
N GLN A 257 7.10 -6.08 -12.05
CA GLN A 257 8.50 -6.49 -12.05
C GLN A 257 9.37 -5.29 -11.67
N SER A 258 10.48 -5.55 -10.96
CA SER A 258 11.43 -4.51 -10.55
C SER A 258 11.90 -3.65 -11.72
N SER A 259 12.07 -4.30 -12.88
CA SER A 259 12.52 -3.67 -14.11
C SER A 259 11.46 -2.74 -14.71
N THR A 260 10.18 -3.12 -14.71
CA THR A 260 9.07 -2.24 -15.14
C THR A 260 9.01 -0.98 -14.28
N VAL A 261 9.10 -1.13 -12.95
CA VAL A 261 9.13 -0.01 -12.00
C VAL A 261 10.30 0.94 -12.28
N ILE A 262 11.49 0.38 -12.51
CA ILE A 262 12.67 1.18 -12.79
C ILE A 262 12.52 1.87 -14.15
N GLN A 263 12.06 1.14 -15.17
CA GLN A 263 11.89 1.66 -16.52
C GLN A 263 10.93 2.86 -16.55
N GLU A 264 9.75 2.76 -15.92
CA GLU A 264 8.79 3.85 -15.86
C GLU A 264 9.39 5.10 -15.18
N LYS A 265 10.09 4.91 -14.05
CA LYS A 265 10.79 6.01 -13.37
C LYS A 265 11.91 6.59 -14.24
N THR A 266 12.67 5.76 -14.93
CA THR A 266 13.75 6.20 -15.80
C THR A 266 13.22 6.97 -17.00
N GLU A 267 12.14 6.51 -17.63
CA GLU A 267 11.46 7.21 -18.73
C GLU A 267 10.93 8.57 -18.28
N HIS A 268 10.30 8.64 -17.10
CA HIS A 268 9.85 9.92 -16.54
C HIS A 268 11.04 10.88 -16.28
N ILE A 269 12.14 10.40 -15.68
CA ILE A 269 13.32 11.23 -15.45
C ILE A 269 13.92 11.69 -16.78
N LEU A 270 13.94 10.82 -17.79
CA LEU A 270 14.48 11.14 -19.11
C LEU A 270 13.62 12.21 -19.80
N HIS A 271 12.29 12.07 -19.74
CA HIS A 271 11.35 13.06 -20.26
C HIS A 271 11.47 14.43 -19.57
N GLU A 272 11.53 14.46 -18.24
CA GLU A 272 11.74 15.71 -17.50
C GLU A 272 13.13 16.32 -17.78
N SER A 273 14.15 15.47 -18.01
CA SER A 273 15.48 15.94 -18.42
C SER A 273 15.43 16.58 -19.80
N GLU A 274 14.82 15.95 -20.80
CA GLU A 274 14.65 16.53 -22.14
C GLU A 274 13.88 17.86 -22.10
N LYS A 275 12.88 17.97 -21.23
CA LYS A 275 12.15 19.21 -21.01
C LYS A 275 13.04 20.32 -20.44
N ILE A 276 13.88 20.01 -19.45
CA ILE A 276 14.86 20.96 -18.91
C ILE A 276 15.87 21.37 -19.99
N GLU A 277 16.34 20.44 -20.82
CA GLU A 277 17.25 20.73 -21.92
C GLU A 277 16.65 21.74 -22.91
N LYS A 278 15.39 21.55 -23.30
CA LYS A 278 14.67 22.50 -24.15
C LYS A 278 14.55 23.89 -23.53
N HIS A 279 14.28 23.98 -22.22
CA HIS A 279 14.23 25.28 -21.53
C HIS A 279 15.61 25.94 -21.46
N LEU A 280 16.69 25.17 -21.28
CA LEU A 280 18.05 25.70 -21.31
C LEU A 280 18.42 26.21 -22.70
N GLN A 281 18.07 25.50 -23.77
CA GLN A 281 18.27 25.96 -25.15
C GLN A 281 17.57 27.29 -25.38
N GLN A 282 16.30 27.42 -24.96
CA GLN A 282 15.56 28.69 -25.05
C GLN A 282 16.24 29.81 -24.26
N ILE A 283 16.70 29.56 -23.03
CA ILE A 283 17.42 30.56 -22.24
C ILE A 283 18.72 30.98 -22.93
N THR A 284 19.46 30.05 -23.53
CA THR A 284 20.69 30.35 -24.27
C THR A 284 20.39 31.21 -25.50
N GLU A 285 19.36 30.88 -26.29
CA GLU A 285 18.91 31.69 -27.43
C GLU A 285 18.50 33.10 -26.98
N TYR A 286 17.77 33.23 -25.86
CA TYR A 286 17.43 34.54 -25.29
C TYR A 286 18.68 35.34 -24.87
N LEU A 287 19.66 34.70 -24.23
CA LEU A 287 20.90 35.36 -23.81
C LEU A 287 21.74 35.82 -25.02
N GLU A 288 21.78 35.04 -26.10
CA GLU A 288 22.45 35.43 -27.35
C GLU A 288 21.75 36.63 -28.01
N SER A 289 20.41 36.63 -28.04
CA SER A 289 19.65 37.78 -28.55
C SER A 289 19.87 39.05 -27.71
N PHE A 290 19.99 38.90 -26.38
CA PHE A 290 20.22 40.01 -25.46
C PHE A 290 21.65 40.53 -25.54
N GLU A 291 22.64 39.65 -25.72
CA GLU A 291 24.02 40.04 -25.99
C GLU A 291 24.13 40.87 -27.26
N THR A 292 23.48 40.44 -28.34
CA THR A 292 23.42 41.19 -29.61
C THR A 292 22.83 42.59 -29.39
N TYR A 293 21.80 42.73 -28.55
CA TYR A 293 21.22 44.03 -28.19
C TYR A 293 22.18 44.91 -27.34
N CYS A 294 22.91 44.31 -26.39
CA CYS A 294 23.88 45.01 -25.57
C CYS A 294 25.13 45.47 -26.35
N GLU A 295 25.50 44.80 -27.45
CA GLU A 295 26.58 45.27 -28.33
C GLU A 295 26.25 46.63 -28.97
N GLU A 296 24.96 46.95 -29.15
CA GLU A 296 24.51 48.26 -29.64
C GLU A 296 24.56 49.35 -28.54
N THR A 297 24.58 48.96 -27.25
CA THR A 297 24.63 49.87 -26.10
C THR A 297 25.54 49.31 -24.99
N PRO A 298 26.86 49.54 -25.07
CA PRO A 298 27.82 48.86 -24.20
C PRO A 298 27.70 49.33 -22.74
N ASP A 299 27.14 48.47 -21.89
CA ASP A 299 27.19 48.56 -20.44
C ASP A 299 27.96 47.36 -19.87
N HIS A 300 29.08 47.65 -19.20
CA HIS A 300 29.98 46.63 -18.65
C HIS A 300 29.30 45.69 -17.64
N LYS A 301 28.32 46.18 -16.87
CA LYS A 301 27.59 45.33 -15.90
C LYS A 301 26.69 44.32 -16.59
N SER A 302 26.08 44.72 -17.70
CA SER A 302 25.23 43.85 -18.51
C SER A 302 26.04 42.71 -19.13
N GLN A 303 27.26 42.97 -19.61
CA GLN A 303 28.17 41.93 -20.13
C GLN A 303 28.64 40.93 -19.06
N GLU A 304 28.95 41.39 -17.85
CA GLU A 304 29.36 40.50 -16.75
C GLU A 304 28.22 39.53 -16.36
N PHE A 305 26.99 40.04 -16.26
CA PHE A 305 25.81 39.23 -15.99
C PHE A 305 25.53 38.19 -17.08
N ILE A 306 25.63 38.57 -18.36
CA ILE A 306 25.44 37.65 -19.49
C ILE A 306 26.46 36.51 -19.43
N ASN A 307 27.73 36.84 -19.16
CA ASN A 307 28.79 35.83 -19.07
C ASN A 307 28.56 34.86 -17.91
N GLU A 308 28.12 35.34 -16.75
CA GLU A 308 27.79 34.49 -15.60
C GLU A 308 26.57 33.60 -15.87
N ALA A 309 25.54 34.13 -16.51
CA ALA A 309 24.34 33.39 -16.90
C ALA A 309 24.66 32.28 -17.92
N LYS A 310 25.45 32.60 -18.96
CA LYS A 310 25.94 31.61 -19.94
C LYS A 310 26.77 30.51 -19.29
N LEU A 311 27.70 30.88 -18.40
CA LEU A 311 28.52 29.91 -17.67
C LEU A 311 27.67 28.98 -16.79
N THR A 312 26.63 29.52 -16.15
CA THR A 312 25.71 28.75 -15.33
C THR A 312 24.86 27.79 -16.17
N ALA A 313 24.29 28.27 -17.29
CA ALA A 313 23.54 27.44 -18.22
C ALA A 313 24.39 26.28 -18.77
N LEU A 314 25.65 26.56 -19.11
CA LEU A 314 26.59 25.56 -19.63
C LEU A 314 26.96 24.51 -18.57
N LYS A 315 27.13 24.92 -17.29
CA LYS A 315 27.31 23.98 -16.17
C LYS A 315 26.09 23.09 -15.98
N ILE A 316 24.88 23.66 -15.97
CA ILE A 316 23.64 22.89 -15.79
C ILE A 316 23.47 21.89 -16.94
N SER A 317 23.66 22.32 -18.19
CA SER A 317 23.61 21.44 -19.37
C SER A 317 24.63 20.29 -19.25
N GLY A 318 25.86 20.57 -18.81
CA GLY A 318 26.86 19.54 -18.56
C GLY A 318 26.45 18.51 -17.50
N HIS A 319 25.77 18.93 -16.43
CA HIS A 319 25.21 18.01 -15.43
C HIS A 319 24.02 17.21 -15.97
N LEU A 320 23.15 17.85 -16.74
CA LEU A 320 21.99 17.22 -17.35
C LEU A 320 22.41 16.09 -18.30
N ASN A 321 23.40 16.34 -19.15
CA ASN A 321 23.96 15.35 -20.07
C ASN A 321 24.51 14.12 -19.35
N LYS A 322 25.15 14.31 -18.18
CA LYS A 322 25.60 13.20 -17.34
C LYS A 322 24.42 12.38 -16.80
N ILE A 323 23.34 13.04 -16.38
CA ILE A 323 22.12 12.38 -15.89
C ILE A 323 21.47 11.58 -17.03
N ILE A 324 21.29 12.18 -18.21
CA ILE A 324 20.72 11.52 -19.39
C ILE A 324 21.57 10.32 -19.80
N PHE A 325 22.89 10.47 -19.84
CA PHE A 325 23.81 9.37 -20.17
C PHE A 325 23.71 8.22 -19.17
N CYS A 326 23.74 8.51 -17.87
CA CYS A 326 23.59 7.50 -16.82
C CYS A 326 22.26 6.76 -16.93
N ASN A 327 21.15 7.48 -17.10
CA ASN A 327 19.82 6.87 -17.25
C ASN A 327 19.73 6.00 -18.50
N THR A 328 20.24 6.48 -19.63
CA THR A 328 20.27 5.71 -20.88
C THR A 328 21.07 4.41 -20.71
N SER A 329 22.22 4.46 -20.03
CA SER A 329 23.03 3.28 -19.75
C SER A 329 22.31 2.28 -18.84
N ILE A 330 21.57 2.77 -17.83
CA ILE A 330 20.75 1.93 -16.95
C ILE A 330 19.65 1.24 -17.76
N THR A 331 18.91 1.98 -18.61
CA THR A 331 17.86 1.42 -19.47
C THR A 331 18.41 0.37 -20.42
N MET A 332 19.58 0.61 -21.05
CA MET A 332 20.22 -0.38 -21.91
C MET A 332 20.56 -1.67 -21.15
N LYS A 333 21.16 -1.56 -19.96
CA LYS A 333 21.47 -2.74 -19.13
C LYS A 333 20.23 -3.51 -18.71
N ILE A 334 19.13 -2.82 -18.37
CA ILE A 334 17.86 -3.46 -18.03
C ILE A 334 17.30 -4.23 -19.23
N ASN A 335 17.34 -3.62 -20.42
CA ASN A 335 16.91 -4.27 -21.66
C ASN A 335 17.76 -5.48 -22.02
N ASP A 336 19.08 -5.42 -21.81
CA ASP A 336 19.99 -6.55 -22.03
C ASP A 336 19.69 -7.72 -21.08
N ILE A 337 19.43 -7.43 -19.80
CA ILE A 337 19.02 -8.43 -18.81
C ILE A 337 17.69 -9.08 -19.23
N TYR A 338 16.74 -8.30 -19.72
CA TYR A 338 15.46 -8.81 -20.22
C TYR A 338 15.64 -9.73 -21.43
N ARG A 339 16.44 -9.31 -22.42
CA ARG A 339 16.74 -10.14 -23.60
C ARG A 339 17.36 -11.46 -23.20
N TYR A 340 18.33 -11.43 -22.28
CA TYR A 340 19.00 -12.64 -21.80
C TYR A 340 18.05 -13.60 -21.06
N LYS A 341 17.02 -13.07 -20.39
CA LYS A 341 16.04 -13.88 -19.66
C LYS A 341 14.94 -14.44 -20.57
N LYS A 342 14.54 -13.70 -21.61
CA LYS A 342 13.55 -14.12 -22.61
C LYS A 342 14.11 -15.21 -23.52
N ASP A 343 15.34 -15.04 -23.97
CA ASP A 343 16.07 -16.00 -24.81
C ASP A 343 17.35 -16.43 -24.09
N PRO A 344 17.27 -17.30 -23.07
CA PRO A 344 18.47 -17.82 -22.44
C PRO A 344 19.31 -18.46 -23.55
N PRO A 345 20.59 -18.06 -23.72
CA PRO A 345 21.43 -18.64 -24.75
C PRO A 345 21.36 -20.14 -24.56
N MET A 346 20.91 -20.86 -25.60
CA MET A 346 20.76 -22.31 -25.55
C MET A 346 22.06 -22.83 -24.95
N LYS A 347 21.99 -23.29 -23.68
CA LYS A 347 23.14 -23.93 -23.05
C LYS A 347 23.46 -25.05 -24.02
N GLY A 348 24.57 -24.88 -24.76
CA GLY A 348 24.99 -25.84 -25.76
C GLY A 348 24.89 -27.18 -25.09
N LYS A 349 24.00 -28.05 -25.58
CA LYS A 349 23.83 -29.39 -25.06
C LYS A 349 25.23 -29.96 -25.07
N THR A 350 25.87 -30.04 -23.90
CA THR A 350 27.14 -30.71 -23.73
C THR A 350 26.87 -32.10 -24.26
N GLN A 351 27.42 -32.41 -25.44
CA GLN A 351 27.31 -33.74 -26.00
C GLN A 351 27.75 -34.69 -24.90
N PRO A 352 26.94 -35.71 -24.56
CA PRO A 352 27.34 -36.67 -23.55
C PRO A 352 28.64 -37.28 -24.06
N ASN A 353 29.74 -37.01 -23.35
CA ASN A 353 31.03 -37.62 -23.60
C ASN A 353 30.81 -39.14 -23.59
N SER A 354 30.86 -39.75 -24.77
CA SER A 354 30.98 -41.19 -24.94
C SER A 354 32.34 -41.61 -24.41
N GLN A 355 32.48 -41.71 -23.09
CA GLN A 355 33.62 -42.38 -22.48
C GLN A 355 33.43 -43.88 -22.65
N THR A 356 34.10 -44.40 -23.69
CA THR A 356 34.50 -45.79 -23.81
C THR A 356 35.20 -46.24 -22.52
N VAL A 357 34.57 -47.16 -21.79
CA VAL A 357 35.18 -47.90 -20.68
C VAL A 357 36.13 -48.94 -21.27
N PRO A 358 37.46 -48.88 -21.02
CA PRO A 358 38.34 -49.98 -21.35
C PRO A 358 38.27 -51.01 -20.22
N GLY A 359 37.89 -52.24 -20.58
CA GLY A 359 37.90 -53.37 -19.66
C GLY A 359 39.29 -53.64 -19.10
N LYS A 360 39.34 -54.03 -17.83
CA LYS A 360 40.46 -54.79 -17.25
C LYS A 360 39.93 -55.92 -16.37
N ARG A 361 40.63 -57.04 -16.53
CA ARG A 361 40.49 -58.35 -15.91
C ARG A 361 40.66 -58.35 -14.41
#